data_AF-A0A1I7YM71-F1
#
_entry.id   AF-A0A1I7YM71-F1
#
_cell.length_a   1.000
_cell.length_b   1.000
_cell.length_c   1.000
_cell.angle_alpha   90.00
_cell.angle_beta   90.00
_cell.angle_gamma   90.00
#
_symmetry.space_group_name_H-M   'P 1'
#
loop_
_entity.id
_entity.type
_entity.pdbx_description
1 polymer ?
#
loop_
_entity_poly.entity_id
_entity_poly.type
_entity_poly.pdbx_seq_one_letter_code
_entity_poly.pdbx_strand_id
1 'polypeptide(L)'
;MDDERRQVQPDWSLIDEVSIPLLDSGVGAFEVLQSCLPSVVLCKASANHKEWTQERLLKMFRIAQLQIQHVLKSQHELSKTVSSLEETRTHLLRENKQLRQILKNSPDLSSEYFKCEHCGKLFISITFLREHIERRHPKHLDPKAEVTLPLTAQVDSSVATSVWVSHC
;
A
#
# COMPACT_ATOMS: atom_id res chain seq x y z
N MET A 1 4.14 -36.54 40.40
CA MET A 1 3.03 -36.24 39.47
C MET A 1 3.70 -35.82 38.19
N ASP A 2 4.18 -36.82 37.47
CA ASP A 2 5.05 -36.66 36.32
C ASP A 2 4.23 -36.23 35.12
N ASP A 3 4.50 -35.02 34.65
CA ASP A 3 4.05 -34.49 33.38
C ASP A 3 4.74 -35.29 32.26
N GLU A 4 4.16 -36.46 31.96
CA GLU A 4 4.47 -37.27 30.79
C GLU A 4 3.99 -36.51 29.56
N ARG A 5 4.72 -35.43 29.23
CA ARG A 5 4.54 -34.66 28.00
C ARG A 5 4.59 -35.66 26.86
N ARG A 6 3.43 -35.91 26.26
CA ARG A 6 3.24 -36.74 25.06
C ARG A 6 4.48 -36.61 24.17
N GLN A 7 5.28 -37.66 24.14
CA GLN A 7 6.43 -37.71 23.26
C GLN A 7 5.86 -37.79 21.84
N VAL A 8 5.88 -36.67 21.13
CA VAL A 8 5.48 -36.62 19.73
C VAL A 8 6.56 -37.33 18.93
N GLN A 9 6.23 -38.49 18.36
CA GLN A 9 7.12 -39.20 17.46
C GLN A 9 6.92 -38.70 16.02
N PRO A 10 7.95 -38.77 15.16
CA PRO A 10 7.82 -38.41 13.76
C PRO A 10 6.91 -39.42 13.07
N ASP A 11 6.14 -38.95 12.10
CA ASP A 11 5.40 -39.87 11.23
C ASP A 11 6.37 -40.46 10.20
N TRP A 12 6.90 -41.64 10.52
CA TRP A 12 7.89 -42.31 9.67
C TRP A 12 7.35 -42.68 8.29
N SER A 13 6.05 -42.96 8.17
CA SER A 13 5.43 -43.27 6.89
C SER A 13 5.49 -42.06 5.96
N LEU A 14 5.14 -40.88 6.48
CA LEU A 14 5.24 -39.63 5.72
C LEU A 14 6.69 -39.24 5.40
N ILE A 15 7.63 -39.47 6.33
CA ILE A 15 9.06 -39.20 6.10
C ILE A 15 9.64 -40.13 5.03
N ASP A 16 9.20 -41.38 4.97
CA ASP A 16 9.71 -42.34 3.99
C ASP A 16 9.30 -41.94 2.55
N GLU A 17 8.14 -41.31 2.38
CA GLU A 17 7.67 -40.73 1.10
C GLU A 17 8.53 -39.56 0.61
N VAL A 18 9.31 -38.93 1.50
CA VAL A 18 10.19 -37.82 1.13
C VAL A 18 11.42 -38.33 0.39
N SER A 19 11.57 -37.87 -0.86
CA SER A 19 12.73 -38.16 -1.70
C SER A 19 13.71 -36.98 -1.71
N ILE A 20 14.91 -37.15 -1.13
CA ILE A 20 15.95 -36.12 -1.08
C ILE A 20 16.33 -35.60 -2.49
N PRO A 21 16.53 -36.46 -3.52
CA PRO A 21 16.81 -35.97 -4.87
C PRO A 21 15.70 -35.10 -5.47
N LEU A 22 14.44 -35.37 -5.13
CA LEU A 22 13.31 -34.55 -5.57
C LEU A 22 13.21 -33.24 -4.78
N LEU A 23 13.59 -33.25 -3.50
CA LEU A 23 13.74 -32.03 -2.70
C LEU A 23 14.82 -31.13 -3.31
N ASP A 24 15.94 -31.70 -3.73
CA ASP A 24 17.06 -30.96 -4.31
C ASP A 24 16.72 -30.42 -5.70
N SER A 25 15.87 -31.11 -6.47
CA SER A 25 15.37 -30.64 -7.76
C SER A 25 14.16 -29.69 -7.65
N GLY A 26 13.58 -29.52 -6.45
CA GLY A 26 12.48 -28.59 -6.18
C GLY A 26 11.10 -29.07 -6.65
N VAL A 27 10.91 -30.37 -6.92
CA VAL A 27 9.67 -30.91 -7.50
C VAL A 27 8.79 -31.57 -6.43
N GLY A 28 7.49 -31.24 -6.42
CA GLY A 28 6.45 -31.99 -5.70
C GLY A 28 6.53 -31.97 -4.17
N ALA A 29 7.38 -31.09 -3.62
CA ALA A 29 7.79 -31.18 -2.22
C ALA A 29 6.84 -30.50 -1.22
N PHE A 30 6.08 -29.47 -1.63
CA PHE A 30 5.48 -28.54 -0.66
C PHE A 30 4.44 -29.18 0.26
N GLU A 31 3.42 -29.84 -0.29
CA GLU A 31 2.31 -30.44 0.50
C GLU A 31 2.80 -31.58 1.41
N VAL A 32 3.68 -32.44 0.90
CA VAL A 32 4.25 -33.57 1.65
C VAL A 32 5.16 -33.05 2.77
N LEU A 33 6.04 -32.09 2.46
CA LEU A 33 6.91 -31.46 3.46
C LEU A 33 6.08 -30.76 4.55
N GLN A 34 5.05 -30.01 4.17
CA GLN A 34 4.19 -29.29 5.12
C GLN A 34 3.43 -30.26 6.03
N SER A 35 3.03 -31.42 5.52
CA SER A 35 2.35 -32.47 6.30
C SER A 35 3.30 -33.17 7.27
N CYS A 36 4.56 -33.40 6.90
CA CYS A 36 5.58 -33.99 7.77
C CYS A 36 6.04 -33.04 8.89
N LEU A 37 6.02 -31.74 8.60
CA LEU A 37 6.66 -30.67 9.36
C LEU A 37 6.33 -30.64 10.87
N PRO A 38 5.06 -30.75 11.30
CA PRO A 38 4.72 -30.70 12.72
C PRO A 38 5.31 -31.88 13.51
N SER A 39 5.42 -33.04 12.88
CA SER A 39 5.98 -34.25 13.49
C SER A 39 7.50 -34.19 13.63
N VAL A 40 8.19 -33.56 12.67
CA VAL A 40 9.66 -33.43 12.64
C VAL A 40 10.17 -32.37 13.61
N VAL A 41 9.50 -31.22 13.71
CA VAL A 41 9.96 -30.07 14.52
C VAL A 41 9.84 -30.32 16.03
N LEU A 42 8.88 -31.15 16.46
CA LEU A 42 8.57 -31.37 17.87
C LEU A 42 9.13 -32.68 18.43
N CYS A 43 9.79 -33.49 17.59
CA CYS A 43 10.26 -34.80 17.98
C CYS A 43 11.47 -34.74 18.94
N LYS A 44 11.46 -35.62 19.95
CA LYS A 44 12.62 -35.91 20.80
C LYS A 44 13.24 -37.24 20.38
N ALA A 45 14.53 -37.21 20.02
CA ALA A 45 15.27 -38.43 19.72
C ALA A 45 15.42 -39.32 20.97
N SER A 46 15.04 -40.59 20.86
CA SER A 46 15.24 -41.60 21.89
C SER A 46 16.21 -42.65 21.35
N ALA A 47 17.27 -42.92 22.12
CA ALA A 47 18.40 -43.75 21.68
C ALA A 47 18.06 -45.23 21.42
N ASN A 48 16.86 -45.69 21.78
CA ASN A 48 16.52 -47.12 21.86
C ASN A 48 15.47 -47.59 20.83
N HIS A 49 15.11 -46.78 19.83
CA HIS A 49 14.07 -47.15 18.86
C HIS A 49 14.65 -47.58 17.51
N LYS A 50 14.30 -48.78 17.05
CA LYS A 50 14.72 -49.37 15.75
C LYS A 50 14.35 -48.51 14.53
N GLU A 51 13.42 -47.57 14.68
CA GLU A 51 12.89 -46.74 13.61
C GLU A 51 13.79 -45.55 13.23
N TRP A 52 14.78 -45.24 14.09
CA TRP A 52 15.76 -44.16 13.88
C TRP A 52 16.89 -44.61 12.96
N THR A 53 16.55 -44.89 11.70
CA THR A 53 17.54 -45.23 10.68
C THR A 53 18.32 -43.99 10.25
N GLN A 54 19.56 -44.20 9.78
CA GLN A 54 20.39 -43.11 9.24
C GLN A 54 19.70 -42.39 8.07
N GLU A 55 18.98 -43.11 7.22
CA GLU A 55 18.24 -42.53 6.10
C GLU A 55 17.13 -41.57 6.58
N ARG A 56 16.33 -41.99 7.55
CA ARG A 56 15.23 -41.17 8.09
C ARG A 56 15.75 -39.94 8.81
N LEU A 57 16.85 -40.09 9.57
CA LEU A 57 17.54 -38.96 10.18
C LEU A 57 18.03 -37.95 9.14
N LEU A 58 18.64 -38.41 8.05
CA LEU A 58 19.08 -37.52 6.96
C LEU A 58 17.90 -36.77 6.33
N LYS A 59 16.77 -37.44 6.10
CA LYS A 59 15.54 -36.79 5.61
C LYS A 59 15.07 -35.72 6.60
N MET A 60 15.01 -36.02 7.90
CA MET A 60 14.64 -35.04 8.92
C MET A 60 15.57 -33.82 8.96
N PHE A 61 16.89 -34.01 8.92
CA PHE A 61 17.84 -32.90 8.88
C PHE A 61 17.69 -32.07 7.60
N ARG A 62 17.44 -32.72 6.46
CA ARG A 62 17.20 -32.02 5.20
C ARG A 62 15.92 -31.19 5.26
N ILE A 63 14.85 -31.73 5.82
CA ILE A 63 13.58 -31.01 6.05
C ILE A 63 13.84 -29.79 6.96
N ALA A 64 14.50 -29.98 8.10
CA ALA A 64 14.83 -28.88 9.02
C ALA A 64 15.67 -27.79 8.36
N GLN A 65 16.67 -28.15 7.55
CA GLN A 65 17.48 -27.21 6.79
C GLN A 65 16.62 -26.39 5.81
N LEU A 66 15.75 -27.04 5.05
CA LEU A 66 14.86 -26.37 4.09
C LEU A 66 13.87 -25.44 4.80
N GLN A 67 13.36 -25.82 5.97
CA GLN A 67 12.51 -24.96 6.79
C GLN A 67 13.24 -23.69 7.23
N ILE A 68 14.46 -23.82 7.75
CA ILE A 68 15.28 -22.67 8.15
C ILE A 68 15.53 -21.76 6.94
N GLN A 69 15.87 -22.33 5.79
CA GLN A 69 16.09 -21.56 4.56
C GLN A 69 14.83 -20.82 4.11
N HIS A 70 13.66 -21.48 4.15
CA HIS A 70 12.39 -20.86 3.80
C HIS A 70 12.07 -19.69 4.74
N VAL A 71 12.17 -19.88 6.05
CA VAL A 71 11.91 -18.83 7.04
C VAL A 71 12.84 -17.63 6.84
N LEU A 72 14.14 -17.85 6.63
CA LEU A 72 15.10 -16.78 6.38
C LEU A 72 14.80 -16.03 5.08
N LYS A 73 14.46 -16.75 4.00
CA LYS A 73 14.10 -16.13 2.72
C LYS A 73 12.83 -15.31 2.84
N SER A 74 11.78 -15.84 3.46
CA SER A 74 10.52 -15.14 3.68
C SER A 74 10.71 -13.91 4.57
N GLN A 75 11.52 -14.00 5.63
CA GLN A 75 11.85 -12.87 6.49
C GLN A 75 12.56 -11.76 5.70
N HIS A 76 13.53 -12.13 4.85
CA HIS A 76 14.25 -11.17 4.01
C HIS A 76 13.33 -10.47 2.99
N GLU A 77 12.50 -11.24 2.28
CA GLU A 77 11.53 -10.71 1.32
C GLU A 77 10.53 -9.76 1.99
N LEU A 78 9.95 -10.18 3.12
CA LEU A 78 9.01 -9.35 3.88
C LEU A 78 9.68 -8.08 4.41
N SER A 79 10.89 -8.19 4.96
CA SER A 79 11.66 -7.04 5.42
C SER A 79 11.90 -6.02 4.31
N LYS A 80 12.24 -6.49 3.10
CA LYS A 80 12.44 -5.62 1.94
C LYS A 80 11.15 -4.90 1.53
N THR A 81 10.03 -5.62 1.52
CA THR A 81 8.72 -5.03 1.21
C THR A 81 8.32 -3.98 2.24
N VAL A 82 8.53 -4.26 3.54
CA VAL A 82 8.24 -3.30 4.62
C VAL A 82 9.07 -2.03 4.44
N SER A 83 10.38 -2.12 4.22
CA SER A 83 11.23 -0.94 4.01
C SER A 83 10.79 -0.09 2.81
N SER A 84 10.44 -0.72 1.68
CA SER A 84 9.95 0.00 0.50
C SER A 84 8.60 0.70 0.73
N LEU A 85 7.70 0.08 1.48
CA LEU A 85 6.42 0.68 1.86
C LEU A 85 6.62 1.84 2.84
N GLU A 86 7.55 1.72 3.78
CA GLU A 86 7.91 2.79 4.70
C GLU A 86 8.49 4.00 3.96
N GLU A 87 9.40 3.79 3.01
CA GLU A 87 9.94 4.85 2.15
C GLU A 87 8.80 5.57 1.40
N THR A 88 7.93 4.81 0.75
CA THR A 88 6.78 5.35 0.01
C THR A 88 5.84 6.14 0.92
N ARG A 89 5.55 5.61 2.12
CA ARG A 89 4.73 6.29 3.13
C ARG A 89 5.37 7.61 3.55
N THR A 90 6.67 7.63 3.82
CA THR A 90 7.37 8.86 4.21
C THR A 90 7.38 9.89 3.09
N HIS A 91 7.50 9.46 1.83
CA HIS A 91 7.41 10.32 0.67
C HIS A 91 6.03 10.98 0.56
N LEU A 92 4.96 10.18 0.57
CA LEU A 92 3.59 10.68 0.49
C LEU A 92 3.22 11.61 1.66
N LEU A 93 3.72 11.33 2.87
CA LEU A 93 3.54 12.22 4.02
C LEU A 93 4.21 13.60 3.81
N ARG A 94 5.40 13.62 3.19
CA ARG A 94 6.08 14.89 2.85
C ARG A 94 5.30 15.66 1.77
N GLU A 95 4.89 14.99 0.69
CA GLU A 95 4.09 15.62 -0.37
C GLU A 95 2.76 16.15 0.17
N ASN A 96 2.05 15.38 0.99
CA ASN A 96 0.78 15.82 1.58
C ASN A 96 0.98 17.04 2.49
N LYS A 97 2.07 17.07 3.26
CA LYS A 97 2.43 18.23 4.08
C LYS A 97 2.72 19.46 3.21
N GLN A 98 3.45 19.30 2.11
CA GLN A 98 3.74 20.38 1.17
C GLN A 98 2.46 20.92 0.53
N LEU A 99 1.58 20.05 0.03
CA LEU A 99 0.30 20.42 -0.55
C LEU A 99 -0.59 21.18 0.45
N ARG A 100 -0.63 20.73 1.71
CA ARG A 100 -1.35 21.44 2.78
C ARG A 100 -0.76 22.80 3.08
N GLN A 101 0.57 22.94 3.03
CA GLN A 101 1.25 24.22 3.22
C GLN A 101 0.90 25.20 2.08
N ILE A 102 0.90 24.71 0.83
CA ILE A 102 0.51 25.50 -0.35
C ILE A 102 -0.93 25.98 -0.22
N LEU A 103 -1.87 25.09 0.12
CA LEU A 103 -3.27 25.46 0.33
C LEU A 103 -3.47 26.49 1.45
N LYS A 104 -2.69 26.39 2.53
CA LYS A 104 -2.73 27.36 3.63
C LYS A 104 -2.15 28.72 3.26
N ASN A 105 -1.11 28.74 2.43
CA ASN A 105 -0.42 29.95 2.00
C ASN A 105 -1.06 30.63 0.78
N SER A 106 -1.92 29.91 0.06
CA SER A 106 -2.73 30.43 -1.06
C SER A 106 -4.21 30.40 -0.66
N PRO A 107 -4.70 31.43 0.08
CA PRO A 107 -6.09 31.49 0.51
C PRO A 107 -7.08 31.54 -0.67
N ASP A 108 -6.64 32.06 -1.82
CA ASP A 108 -7.42 32.17 -3.06
C ASP A 108 -7.89 30.80 -3.58
N LEU A 109 -7.04 29.77 -3.49
CA LEU A 109 -7.39 28.40 -3.91
C LEU A 109 -8.24 27.63 -2.88
N SER A 110 -8.30 28.11 -1.63
CA SER A 110 -8.97 27.43 -0.52
C SER A 110 -10.42 27.89 -0.29
N SER A 111 -10.83 29.00 -0.92
CA SER A 111 -12.04 29.73 -0.56
C SER A 111 -12.74 30.39 -1.74
N GLU A 112 -12.75 29.77 -2.93
CA GLU A 112 -13.65 30.16 -4.01
C GLU A 112 -15.08 29.69 -3.71
N TYR A 113 -15.80 30.46 -2.91
CA TYR A 113 -17.25 30.30 -2.77
C TYR A 113 -17.94 31.10 -3.88
N PHE A 114 -18.90 30.46 -4.55
CA PHE A 114 -19.72 31.08 -5.59
C PHE A 114 -20.93 31.76 -4.93
N LYS A 115 -21.04 33.09 -5.05
CA LYS A 115 -22.14 33.88 -4.46
C LYS A 115 -23.28 34.06 -5.46
N CYS A 116 -24.52 33.83 -5.03
CA CYS A 116 -25.71 34.19 -5.81
C CYS A 116 -25.96 35.70 -5.76
N GLU A 117 -26.10 36.35 -6.91
CA GLU A 117 -26.35 37.80 -7.00
C GLU A 117 -27.77 38.20 -6.57
N HIS A 118 -28.75 37.30 -6.70
CA HIS A 118 -30.14 37.61 -6.40
C HIS A 118 -30.53 37.44 -4.93
N CYS A 119 -29.80 36.64 -4.16
CA CYS A 119 -30.09 36.41 -2.74
C CYS A 119 -28.87 36.39 -1.81
N GLY A 120 -27.65 36.53 -2.34
CA GLY A 120 -26.42 36.60 -1.56
C GLY A 120 -25.92 35.29 -0.97
N LYS A 121 -26.56 34.14 -1.24
CA LYS A 121 -26.14 32.83 -0.72
C LYS A 121 -24.80 32.38 -1.31
N LEU A 122 -23.94 31.80 -0.48
CA LEU A 122 -22.64 31.25 -0.85
C LEU A 122 -22.74 29.75 -1.10
N PHE A 123 -22.09 29.28 -2.16
CA PHE A 123 -22.07 27.89 -2.58
C PHE A 123 -20.63 27.43 -2.79
N ILE A 124 -20.33 26.18 -2.43
CA ILE A 124 -18.99 25.58 -2.56
C ILE A 124 -18.68 25.20 -4.02
N SER A 125 -19.69 25.16 -4.90
CA SER A 125 -19.52 24.83 -6.32
C SER A 125 -20.46 25.61 -7.22
N ILE A 126 -19.98 25.93 -8.42
CA ILE A 126 -20.74 26.58 -9.48
C ILE A 126 -21.96 25.75 -9.93
N THR A 127 -21.92 24.42 -9.82
CA THR A 127 -23.05 23.54 -10.17
C THR A 127 -24.21 23.73 -9.19
N PHE A 128 -23.92 23.81 -7.89
CA PHE A 128 -24.92 24.07 -6.86
C PHE A 128 -25.50 25.48 -6.96
N LEU A 129 -24.67 26.47 -7.32
CA LEU A 129 -25.16 27.82 -7.58
C LEU A 129 -26.13 27.84 -8.76
N ARG A 130 -25.83 27.13 -9.85
CA ARG A 130 -26.69 27.05 -11.05
C ARG A 130 -28.05 26.42 -10.74
N GLU A 131 -28.06 25.28 -10.06
CA GLU A 131 -29.30 24.61 -9.65
C GLU A 131 -30.12 25.49 -8.68
N HIS A 132 -29.46 26.24 -7.81
CA HIS A 132 -30.11 27.21 -6.94
C HIS A 132 -30.81 28.32 -7.74
N ILE A 133 -30.12 28.92 -8.73
CA ILE A 133 -30.69 29.95 -9.60
C ILE A 133 -31.89 29.39 -10.37
N GLU A 134 -31.77 28.18 -10.94
CA GLU A 134 -32.87 27.53 -11.68
C GLU A 134 -34.13 27.34 -10.83
N ARG A 135 -33.98 26.94 -9.56
CA ARG A 135 -35.13 26.64 -8.69
C ARG A 135 -35.73 27.85 -7.98
N ARG A 136 -34.91 28.83 -7.62
CA ARG A 136 -35.30 29.95 -6.74
C ARG A 136 -35.32 31.30 -7.47
N HIS A 137 -34.59 31.41 -8.58
CA HIS A 137 -34.53 32.57 -9.45
C HIS A 137 -34.78 32.21 -10.93
N PRO A 138 -35.82 31.40 -11.26
CA PRO A 138 -36.05 30.91 -12.63
C PRO A 138 -36.29 32.03 -13.67
N LYS A 139 -36.65 33.24 -13.22
CA LYS A 139 -36.87 34.41 -14.08
C LYS A 139 -35.58 35.12 -14.53
N HIS A 140 -34.42 34.71 -14.02
CA HIS A 140 -33.11 35.31 -14.32
C HIS A 140 -32.16 34.35 -15.05
N LEU A 141 -32.69 33.29 -15.66
CA LEU A 141 -31.95 32.42 -16.57
C LEU A 141 -31.81 33.11 -17.93
N ASP A 142 -30.89 34.07 -18.05
CA ASP A 142 -30.53 34.62 -19.35
C ASP A 142 -29.64 33.62 -20.13
N PRO A 143 -29.93 33.32 -21.41
CA PRO A 143 -29.12 32.40 -22.24
C PRO A 143 -27.71 32.90 -22.61
N LYS A 144 -27.25 34.01 -22.04
CA LYS A 144 -25.94 34.63 -22.32
C LYS A 144 -25.33 35.26 -21.06
N ALA A 145 -25.12 34.47 -20.02
CA ALA A 145 -24.18 34.85 -18.97
C ALA A 145 -22.83 34.21 -19.27
N GLU A 146 -22.03 34.94 -20.04
CA GLU A 146 -20.58 34.77 -20.08
C GLU A 146 -20.09 34.72 -18.64
N VAL A 147 -19.45 33.60 -18.28
CA VAL A 147 -18.89 33.35 -16.95
C VAL A 147 -17.95 34.50 -16.63
N THR A 148 -18.43 35.46 -15.84
CA THR A 148 -17.56 36.52 -15.32
C THR A 148 -16.66 35.83 -14.31
N LEU A 149 -15.41 35.66 -14.74
CA LEU A 149 -14.27 35.19 -13.95
C LEU A 149 -14.21 35.93 -12.60
N PRO A 150 -13.61 35.30 -11.57
CA PRO A 150 -13.60 35.83 -10.22
C PRO A 150 -13.03 37.25 -10.20
N LEU A 151 -13.61 38.06 -9.33
CA LEU A 151 -13.30 39.47 -9.11
C LEU A 151 -11.86 39.63 -8.58
N THR A 152 -10.86 39.49 -9.45
CA THR A 152 -9.47 39.85 -9.15
C THR A 152 -9.24 41.31 -9.53
N ALA A 153 -9.11 42.12 -8.48
CA ALA A 153 -8.41 43.40 -8.37
C ALA A 153 -8.17 44.21 -9.67
N GLN A 154 -8.81 45.38 -9.74
CA GLN A 154 -8.42 46.49 -10.60
C GLN A 154 -6.93 46.83 -10.43
N VAL A 155 -6.20 46.84 -11.54
CA VAL A 155 -4.96 47.63 -11.68
C VAL A 155 -5.18 48.60 -12.83
N ASP A 156 -5.21 49.88 -12.50
CA ASP A 156 -5.38 50.99 -13.45
C ASP A 156 -4.20 51.03 -14.44
N SER A 157 -4.54 51.04 -15.73
CA SER A 157 -3.62 51.25 -16.84
C SER A 157 -3.73 52.70 -17.34
N SER A 158 -2.64 53.46 -17.20
CA SER A 158 -2.25 54.60 -18.03
C SER A 158 -0.78 54.88 -17.66
N VAL A 159 0.21 54.88 -18.55
CA VAL A 159 0.38 55.81 -19.68
C VAL A 159 1.41 55.27 -20.71
N ALA A 160 1.03 55.40 -21.99
CA ALA A 160 1.79 55.71 -23.21
C ALA A 160 3.10 54.96 -23.59
N THR A 161 2.97 54.19 -24.68
CA THR A 161 3.77 54.25 -25.94
C THR A 161 5.12 54.95 -25.94
N SER A 162 6.15 54.24 -26.40
CA SER A 162 7.06 54.68 -27.48
C SER A 162 7.86 53.51 -28.06
N VAL A 163 7.60 53.22 -29.33
CA VAL A 163 8.35 52.37 -30.25
C VAL A 163 9.71 53.00 -30.53
N TRP A 164 10.83 52.27 -30.42
CA TRP A 164 12.03 52.46 -31.28
C TRP A 164 12.75 51.12 -31.48
N VAL A 165 12.70 50.66 -32.73
CA VAL A 165 13.56 49.62 -33.31
C VAL A 165 14.93 50.24 -33.58
N SER A 166 16.01 49.58 -33.18
CA SER A 166 17.34 49.82 -33.75
C SER A 166 18.25 48.58 -33.63
N HIS A 167 18.87 48.28 -34.75
CA HIS A 167 19.89 47.26 -35.04
C HIS A 167 21.03 47.17 -34.01
N CYS A 168 21.49 45.95 -33.76
CA CYS A 168 22.84 45.47 -34.11
C CYS A 168 22.92 43.94 -33.97
#